data_AF-A0ABD1E5E5-F1
#
_entry.id   AF-A0ABD1E5E5-F1
#
_cell.length_a   1.000
_cell.length_b   1.000
_cell.length_c   1.000
_cell.angle_alpha   90.00
_cell.angle_beta   90.00
_cell.angle_gamma   90.00
#
_symmetry.space_group_name_H-M   'P 1'
#
loop_
_entity.id
_entity.type
_entity.pdbx_description
1 polymer ?
#
loop_
_entity_poly.entity_id
_entity_poly.type
_entity_poly.pdbx_seq_one_letter_code
_entity_poly.pdbx_strand_id
1 'polypeptide(L)'
;MPVKDFFQKIQPVQLYVVLALTVLFFIVELIVSHLTHALTLLMDSYHMLCNILALSGCIITIKYGSEPPNSGNNDHTTTGSSEESLQETNLQTECQDVKSKKLNQRSKEENKLRNTFGWTRIDVITMLICCVFLASFCFSIYVEALQTLAHIDHQDAMHHPISVLCIGAAGLLLNGLCYLLIGGYTFHQGSFLYVTENGDVVLNKVVVNNSIMQGDKRLSRSRQILATDSRKRQSLWEMTRDVIGSALVIGCSIIVLFIDPEIAKFVDPIISLISSTCIMVLSYPYIKESCMILLQTMPDTINIDAMKIELVNHFPDIVNVHDFHIWQLTATKVISTVHIIFENPKVYKNIMEQIKEFLLERGMTQVTIQPEFFRPSSSIESLTSTKVPPQCLVACQV
;
A
#
# COMPACT_ATOMS: atom_id res chain seq x y z
N MET A 1 -33.82 8.28 -1.40
CA MET A 1 -33.58 7.49 -0.18
C MET A 1 -32.16 7.77 0.30
N PRO A 2 -31.90 8.91 0.96
CA PRO A 2 -30.53 9.38 1.26
C PRO A 2 -29.77 8.49 2.26
N VAL A 3 -30.50 7.72 3.08
CA VAL A 3 -29.90 6.84 4.10
C VAL A 3 -29.22 5.63 3.45
N LYS A 4 -29.82 5.06 2.39
CA LYS A 4 -29.22 3.90 1.68
C LYS A 4 -27.94 4.30 0.93
N ASP A 5 -27.93 5.48 0.31
CA ASP A 5 -26.76 6.02 -0.38
C ASP A 5 -25.61 6.35 0.61
N PHE A 6 -25.95 6.79 1.83
CA PHE A 6 -24.98 7.01 2.91
C PHE A 6 -24.39 5.69 3.43
N PHE A 7 -25.21 4.66 3.63
CA PHE A 7 -24.73 3.33 4.06
C PHE A 7 -23.87 2.64 3.00
N GLN A 8 -24.19 2.79 1.71
CA GLN A 8 -23.32 2.31 0.63
C GLN A 8 -21.96 3.01 0.61
N LYS A 9 -21.91 4.30 0.97
CA LYS A 9 -20.66 5.08 1.09
C LYS A 9 -19.79 4.71 2.30
N ILE A 10 -20.37 4.00 3.27
CA ILE A 10 -19.72 3.54 4.52
C ILE A 10 -19.27 2.08 4.41
N GLN A 11 -19.52 1.41 3.29
CA GLN A 11 -18.92 0.10 3.07
C GLN A 11 -17.40 0.23 2.83
N PRO A 12 -16.58 -0.59 3.51
CA PRO A 12 -16.95 -1.66 4.43
C PRO A 12 -17.15 -1.17 5.88
N VAL A 13 -18.29 -1.52 6.48
CA VAL A 13 -18.68 -1.07 7.85
C VAL A 13 -17.66 -1.52 8.91
N GLN A 14 -17.06 -2.69 8.73
CA GLN A 14 -16.08 -3.26 9.67
C GLN A 14 -14.85 -2.36 9.87
N LEU A 15 -14.35 -1.69 8.82
CA LEU A 15 -13.19 -0.78 8.93
C LEU A 15 -13.53 0.44 9.77
N TYR A 16 -14.72 1.01 9.58
CA TYR A 16 -15.17 2.17 10.35
C TYR A 16 -15.45 1.81 11.81
N VAL A 17 -15.99 0.62 12.08
CA VAL A 17 -16.19 0.11 13.45
C VAL A 17 -14.85 -0.05 14.16
N VAL A 18 -13.88 -0.71 13.51
CA VAL A 18 -12.54 -0.89 14.09
C VAL A 18 -11.85 0.46 14.29
N LEU A 19 -11.92 1.38 13.33
CA LEU A 19 -11.36 2.73 13.46
C LEU A 19 -11.98 3.48 14.65
N ALA A 20 -13.30 3.45 14.81
CA ALA A 20 -13.99 4.13 15.89
C ALA A 20 -13.60 3.56 17.28
N LEU A 21 -13.55 2.23 17.40
CA LEU A 21 -13.09 1.56 18.62
C LEU A 21 -11.63 1.90 18.94
N THR A 22 -10.76 1.88 17.92
CA THR A 22 -9.33 2.23 18.02
C THR A 22 -9.14 3.67 18.50
N VAL A 23 -9.87 4.62 17.92
CA VAL A 23 -9.81 6.05 18.30
C VAL A 23 -10.29 6.26 19.75
N LEU A 24 -11.41 5.63 20.13
CA LEU A 24 -11.92 5.74 21.49
C LEU A 24 -10.91 5.20 22.51
N PHE A 25 -10.32 4.04 22.21
CA PHE A 25 -9.35 3.40 23.09
C PHE A 25 -8.05 4.20 23.20
N PHE A 26 -7.53 4.72 22.08
CA PHE A 26 -6.38 5.63 22.07
C PHE A 26 -6.56 6.83 23.00
N ILE A 27 -7.75 7.46 22.98
CA ILE A 27 -8.03 8.59 23.87
C ILE A 27 -7.96 8.16 25.35
N VAL A 28 -8.50 6.99 25.69
CA VAL A 28 -8.44 6.44 27.05
C VAL A 28 -7.00 6.16 27.46
N GLU A 29 -6.21 5.50 26.62
CA GLU A 29 -4.80 5.22 26.89
C GLU A 29 -3.98 6.49 27.09
N LEU A 30 -4.15 7.48 26.21
CA LEU A 30 -3.42 8.74 26.27
C LEU A 30 -3.72 9.50 27.56
N ILE A 31 -5.00 9.58 27.94
CA ILE A 31 -5.43 10.25 29.18
C ILE A 31 -4.87 9.49 30.38
N VAL A 32 -5.05 8.17 30.44
CA VAL A 32 -4.62 7.42 31.62
C VAL A 32 -3.11 7.38 31.75
N SER A 33 -2.36 7.29 30.64
CA SER A 33 -0.90 7.42 30.65
C SER A 33 -0.44 8.72 31.30
N HIS A 34 -1.07 9.86 30.99
CA HIS A 34 -0.74 11.14 31.61
C HIS A 34 -1.14 11.20 33.08
N LEU A 35 -2.28 10.59 33.45
CA LEU A 35 -2.73 10.54 34.85
C LEU A 35 -1.86 9.63 35.72
N THR A 36 -1.32 8.55 35.16
CA THR A 36 -0.50 7.57 35.88
C THR A 36 0.99 7.83 35.77
N HIS A 37 1.40 8.80 34.93
CA HIS A 37 2.79 9.05 34.55
C HIS A 37 3.50 7.81 33.99
N ALA A 38 2.77 6.96 33.27
CA ALA A 38 3.29 5.72 32.71
C ALA A 38 3.81 5.95 31.27
N LEU A 39 5.13 5.99 31.10
CA LEU A 39 5.83 6.13 29.82
C LEU A 39 5.63 4.90 28.94
N THR A 40 5.57 3.70 29.52
CA THR A 40 5.32 2.47 28.74
C THR A 40 3.92 2.50 28.14
N LEU A 41 2.91 2.97 28.88
CA LEU A 41 1.55 3.15 28.36
C LEU A 41 1.47 4.30 27.36
N LEU A 42 2.27 5.36 27.53
CA LEU A 42 2.35 6.46 26.58
C LEU A 42 2.85 5.96 25.21
N MET A 43 3.91 5.13 25.22
CA MET A 43 4.44 4.50 24.02
C MET A 43 3.40 3.61 23.31
N ASP A 44 2.61 2.83 24.06
CA ASP A 44 1.52 2.01 23.49
C ASP A 44 0.46 2.90 22.83
N SER A 45 0.10 4.02 23.47
CA SER A 45 -0.85 4.99 22.88
C SER A 45 -0.32 5.63 21.59
N TYR A 46 0.99 5.90 21.48
CA TYR A 46 1.59 6.43 20.25
C TYR A 46 1.62 5.40 19.13
N HIS A 47 1.83 4.13 19.45
CA HIS A 47 1.68 3.04 18.51
C HIS A 47 0.23 2.91 18.02
N MET A 48 -0.73 3.02 18.92
CA MET A 48 -2.15 3.05 18.58
C MET A 48 -2.53 4.22 17.67
N LEU A 49 -1.92 5.40 17.87
CA LEU A 49 -2.09 6.53 16.95
C LEU A 49 -1.60 6.21 15.54
N CYS A 50 -0.45 5.54 15.41
CA CYS A 50 0.06 5.11 14.11
C CYS A 50 -0.88 4.09 13.46
N ASN A 51 -1.49 3.20 14.24
CA ASN A 51 -2.50 2.26 13.76
C ASN A 51 -3.78 2.97 13.26
N ILE A 52 -4.22 4.06 13.92
CA ILE A 52 -5.32 4.92 13.47
C ILE A 52 -4.98 5.56 12.12
N LEU A 53 -3.76 6.10 11.96
CA LEU A 53 -3.30 6.70 10.71
C LEU A 53 -3.25 5.67 9.57
N ALA A 54 -2.74 4.47 9.84
CA ALA A 54 -2.69 3.37 8.88
C ALA A 54 -4.10 2.93 8.42
N LEU A 55 -5.04 2.75 9.36
CA LEU A 55 -6.43 2.41 9.03
C LEU A 55 -7.12 3.52 8.25
N SER A 56 -6.88 4.78 8.61
CA SER A 56 -7.42 5.94 7.89
C SER A 56 -6.89 5.97 6.45
N GLY A 57 -5.60 5.73 6.25
CA GLY A 57 -5.00 5.58 4.92
C GLY A 57 -5.63 4.45 4.11
N CYS A 58 -5.81 3.28 4.72
CA CYS A 58 -6.46 2.14 4.09
C CYS A 58 -7.89 2.48 3.62
N ILE A 59 -8.70 3.14 4.45
CA ILE A 59 -10.06 3.58 4.06
C ILE A 59 -10.00 4.55 2.88
N ILE A 60 -9.06 5.50 2.90
CA ILE A 60 -8.86 6.45 1.80
C ILE A 60 -8.48 5.69 0.53
N THR A 61 -7.55 4.74 0.59
CA THR A 61 -7.14 3.94 -0.56
C THR A 61 -8.28 3.10 -1.13
N ILE A 62 -9.09 2.45 -0.29
CA ILE A 62 -10.25 1.67 -0.79
C ILE A 62 -11.24 2.58 -1.52
N LYS A 63 -11.47 3.78 -0.96
CA LYS A 63 -12.45 4.75 -1.49
C LYS A 63 -11.99 5.44 -2.78
N TYR A 64 -10.70 5.73 -2.91
CA TYR A 64 -10.15 6.51 -4.03
C TYR A 64 -9.27 5.69 -5.00
N GLY A 65 -8.91 4.46 -4.64
CA GLY A 65 -8.09 3.55 -5.44
C GLY A 65 -8.88 2.76 -6.49
N SER A 66 -10.22 2.82 -6.46
CA SER A 66 -11.12 1.96 -7.25
C SER A 66 -11.73 2.62 -8.49
N GLU A 67 -11.32 3.83 -8.89
CA GLU A 67 -11.78 4.36 -10.19
C GLU A 67 -10.86 3.86 -11.32
N PRO A 68 -11.30 2.92 -12.19
CA PRO A 68 -10.62 2.73 -13.46
C PRO A 68 -10.68 4.05 -14.25
N PRO A 69 -9.64 4.39 -15.04
CA PRO A 69 -9.76 5.44 -16.03
C PRO A 69 -10.92 5.05 -16.95
N ASN A 70 -11.97 5.87 -16.94
CA ASN A 70 -13.21 5.58 -17.65
C ASN A 70 -12.89 5.40 -19.13
N SER A 71 -13.22 4.22 -19.65
CA SER A 71 -13.22 3.91 -21.08
C SER A 71 -14.07 4.97 -21.78
N GLY A 72 -13.56 5.55 -22.86
CA GLY A 72 -14.21 6.65 -23.56
C GLY A 72 -15.65 6.32 -23.91
N ASN A 73 -16.59 7.12 -23.41
CA ASN A 73 -17.95 7.16 -23.93
C ASN A 73 -17.86 7.64 -25.38
N ASN A 74 -17.91 6.70 -26.32
CA ASN A 74 -18.31 6.96 -27.69
C ASN A 74 -19.81 7.25 -27.69
N ASP A 75 -20.20 8.46 -27.29
CA ASP A 75 -21.54 8.97 -27.57
C ASP A 75 -21.59 9.40 -29.04
N HIS A 76 -21.84 8.41 -29.91
CA HIS A 76 -22.43 8.64 -31.22
C HIS A 76 -23.79 9.31 -31.01
N THR A 77 -23.82 10.64 -31.09
CA THR A 77 -25.07 11.39 -31.08
C THR A 77 -25.68 11.28 -32.47
N THR A 78 -26.59 10.33 -32.64
CA THR A 78 -27.51 10.27 -33.79
C THR A 78 -28.47 11.45 -33.68
N THR A 79 -28.29 12.45 -34.55
CA THR A 79 -29.24 13.55 -34.74
C THR A 79 -30.54 13.02 -35.32
N GLY A 80 -31.55 12.85 -34.46
CA GLY A 80 -32.95 12.69 -34.83
C GLY A 80 -33.69 14.01 -34.65
N SER A 81 -34.25 14.49 -35.75
CA SER A 81 -35.19 15.61 -35.87
C SER A 81 -36.44 15.45 -35.00
N SER A 82 -36.88 16.52 -34.34
CA SER A 82 -38.29 16.98 -34.33
C SER A 82 -38.46 18.26 -33.49
N GLU A 83 -38.75 19.34 -34.22
CA GLU A 83 -39.75 20.40 -34.01
C GLU A 83 -39.84 21.24 -32.72
N GLU A 84 -39.97 22.55 -33.02
CA GLU A 84 -40.08 23.77 -32.24
C GLU A 84 -41.14 23.83 -31.13
N SER A 85 -40.83 24.57 -30.06
CA SER A 85 -41.68 25.71 -29.67
C SER A 85 -40.86 26.75 -28.90
N LEU A 86 -41.00 28.01 -29.31
CA LEU A 86 -40.33 29.18 -28.75
C LEU A 86 -40.81 29.48 -27.31
N GLN A 87 -39.86 29.71 -26.41
CA GLN A 87 -40.03 30.71 -25.36
C GLN A 87 -38.68 31.36 -25.03
N GLU A 88 -38.47 32.55 -25.61
CA GLU A 88 -37.37 33.45 -25.28
C GLU A 88 -37.58 34.02 -23.88
N THR A 89 -36.89 33.48 -22.87
CA THR A 89 -36.63 34.19 -21.61
C THR A 89 -35.46 33.51 -20.88
N ASN A 90 -34.41 34.28 -20.55
CA ASN A 90 -33.18 33.91 -19.81
C ASN A 90 -31.92 33.44 -20.58
N LEU A 91 -31.62 34.05 -21.74
CA LEU A 91 -30.43 33.69 -22.53
C LEU A 91 -29.06 34.08 -21.91
N GLN A 92 -29.02 34.88 -20.84
CA GLN A 92 -27.75 35.32 -20.22
C GLN A 92 -27.35 34.51 -18.97
N THR A 93 -28.31 34.09 -18.14
CA THR A 93 -28.03 33.34 -16.90
C THR A 93 -27.73 31.87 -17.19
N GLU A 94 -28.38 31.28 -18.19
CA GLU A 94 -28.22 29.88 -18.56
C GLU A 94 -26.88 29.63 -19.30
N CYS A 95 -26.41 30.59 -20.11
CA CYS A 95 -25.11 30.53 -20.77
C CYS A 95 -23.92 30.58 -19.77
N GLN A 96 -24.06 31.31 -18.66
CA GLN A 96 -23.03 31.37 -17.62
C GLN A 96 -22.99 30.09 -16.78
N ASP A 97 -24.16 29.50 -16.47
CA ASP A 97 -24.24 28.24 -15.71
C ASP A 97 -23.75 27.04 -16.53
N VAL A 98 -24.03 27.01 -17.84
CA VAL A 98 -23.50 25.97 -18.75
C VAL A 98 -21.99 26.12 -18.95
N LYS A 99 -21.46 27.35 -19.06
CA LYS A 99 -20.00 27.59 -19.10
C LYS A 99 -19.33 27.20 -17.79
N SER A 100 -19.91 27.55 -16.64
CA SER A 100 -19.45 27.19 -15.31
C SER A 100 -19.40 25.67 -15.12
N LYS A 101 -20.47 24.95 -15.48
CA LYS A 101 -20.52 23.49 -15.45
C LYS A 101 -19.51 22.85 -16.41
N LYS A 102 -19.38 23.35 -17.65
CA LYS A 102 -18.35 22.87 -18.60
C LYS A 102 -16.92 23.14 -18.12
N LEU A 103 -16.66 24.29 -17.51
CA LEU A 103 -15.34 24.62 -16.94
C LEU A 103 -15.03 23.71 -15.74
N ASN A 104 -16.01 23.46 -14.87
CA ASN A 104 -15.87 22.55 -13.74
C ASN A 104 -15.70 21.09 -14.19
N GLN A 105 -16.38 20.68 -15.25
CA GLN A 105 -16.29 19.33 -15.80
C GLN A 105 -14.95 19.10 -16.51
N ARG A 106 -14.50 20.09 -17.28
CA ARG A 106 -13.16 20.09 -17.90
C ARG A 106 -12.04 20.16 -16.86
N SER A 107 -12.19 20.96 -15.80
CA SER A 107 -11.24 20.98 -14.67
C SER A 107 -11.21 19.65 -13.91
N LYS A 108 -12.36 18.97 -13.74
CA LYS A 108 -12.40 17.62 -13.15
C LYS A 108 -11.75 16.57 -14.04
N GLU A 109 -11.97 16.62 -15.35
CA GLU A 109 -11.30 15.74 -16.32
C GLU A 109 -9.80 16.01 -16.39
N GLU A 110 -9.37 17.27 -16.43
CA GLU A 110 -7.96 17.66 -16.40
C GLU A 110 -7.30 17.22 -15.08
N ASN A 111 -7.96 17.36 -13.93
CA ASN A 111 -7.45 16.85 -12.65
C ASN A 111 -7.40 15.31 -12.59
N LYS A 112 -8.30 14.60 -13.28
CA LYS A 112 -8.24 13.15 -13.44
C LYS A 112 -7.07 12.73 -14.36
N LEU A 113 -6.77 13.53 -15.39
CA LEU A 113 -5.63 13.32 -16.29
C LEU A 113 -4.28 13.65 -15.66
N ARG A 114 -4.21 14.54 -14.66
CA ARG A 114 -2.98 14.84 -13.91
C ARG A 114 -2.41 13.63 -13.17
N ASN A 115 -3.25 12.66 -12.82
CA ASN A 115 -2.81 11.46 -12.13
C ASN A 115 -3.00 10.20 -13.00
N THR A 116 -2.03 9.96 -13.89
CA THR A 116 -2.08 8.89 -14.91
C THR A 116 -2.25 7.48 -14.32
N PHE A 117 -1.70 7.23 -13.13
CA PHE A 117 -1.83 5.95 -12.42
C PHE A 117 -2.88 5.98 -11.29
N GLY A 118 -3.63 7.08 -11.18
CA GLY A 118 -4.58 7.30 -10.10
C GLY A 118 -3.96 7.34 -8.72
N TRP A 119 -4.81 7.29 -7.69
CA TRP A 119 -4.40 7.41 -6.28
C TRP A 119 -3.85 6.10 -5.70
N THR A 120 -3.26 5.26 -6.55
CA THR A 120 -2.74 3.94 -6.20
C THR A 120 -1.56 4.00 -5.22
N ARG A 121 -0.81 5.10 -5.19
CA ARG A 121 0.32 5.30 -4.27
C ARG A 121 -0.08 5.83 -2.88
N ILE A 122 -1.36 6.08 -2.60
CA ILE A 122 -1.79 6.59 -1.28
C ILE A 122 -1.31 5.69 -0.15
N ASP A 123 -1.45 4.36 -0.29
CA ASP A 123 -0.99 3.40 0.74
C ASP A 123 0.47 3.61 1.12
N VAL A 124 1.36 3.73 0.12
CA VAL A 124 2.80 3.91 0.33
C VAL A 124 3.09 5.25 1.02
N ILE A 125 2.36 6.30 0.65
CA ILE A 125 2.49 7.63 1.26
C ILE A 125 2.00 7.59 2.72
N THR A 126 0.88 6.94 3.00
CA THR A 126 0.38 6.79 4.38
C THR A 126 1.37 6.00 5.23
N MET A 127 1.95 4.92 4.70
CA MET A 127 3.00 4.19 5.42
C MET A 127 4.18 5.11 5.74
N LEU A 128 4.68 5.87 4.77
CA LEU A 128 5.79 6.80 4.99
C LEU A 128 5.48 7.83 6.09
N ILE A 129 4.27 8.41 6.07
CA ILE A 129 3.81 9.34 7.11
C ILE A 129 3.83 8.65 8.48
N CYS A 130 3.27 7.44 8.59
CA CYS A 130 3.27 6.68 9.84
C CYS A 130 4.69 6.37 10.33
N CYS A 131 5.62 6.08 9.41
CA CYS A 131 7.02 5.80 9.75
C CYS A 131 7.69 7.02 10.39
N VAL A 132 7.46 8.22 9.84
CA VAL A 132 8.01 9.47 10.36
C VAL A 132 7.44 9.78 11.75
N PHE A 133 6.12 9.65 11.92
CA PHE A 133 5.48 9.85 13.23
C PHE A 133 5.99 8.86 14.27
N LEU A 134 6.04 7.56 13.93
CA LEU A 134 6.54 6.53 14.83
C LEU A 134 7.98 6.82 15.25
N ALA A 135 8.87 7.18 14.32
CA ALA A 135 10.25 7.54 14.64
C ALA A 135 10.34 8.75 15.57
N SER A 136 9.53 9.78 15.32
CA SER A 136 9.46 10.97 16.17
C SER A 136 8.97 10.64 17.59
N PHE A 137 7.93 9.81 17.71
CA PHE A 137 7.39 9.40 19.00
C PHE A 137 8.34 8.49 19.77
N CYS A 138 8.96 7.52 19.10
CA CYS A 138 10.00 6.67 19.71
C CYS A 138 11.15 7.51 20.25
N PHE A 139 11.61 8.52 19.49
CA PHE A 139 12.65 9.45 19.92
C PHE A 139 12.21 10.27 21.15
N SER A 140 10.97 10.80 21.14
CA SER A 140 10.40 11.53 22.28
C SER A 140 10.40 10.68 23.55
N ILE A 141 9.88 9.45 23.47
CA ILE A 141 9.87 8.50 24.60
C ILE A 141 11.29 8.17 25.05
N TYR A 142 12.24 8.04 24.12
CA TYR A 142 13.63 7.77 24.47
C TYR A 142 14.24 8.89 25.30
N VAL A 143 14.03 10.14 24.87
CA VAL A 143 14.52 11.32 25.59
C VAL A 143 13.83 11.43 26.96
N GLU A 144 12.52 11.26 27.02
CA GLU A 144 11.75 11.37 28.26
C GLU A 144 12.14 10.26 29.25
N ALA A 145 12.27 9.01 28.81
CA ALA A 145 12.68 7.90 29.66
C ALA A 145 14.12 8.07 30.19
N LEU A 146 15.05 8.56 29.36
CA LEU A 146 16.42 8.87 29.81
C LEU A 146 16.45 10.04 30.80
N GLN A 147 15.65 11.08 30.57
CA GLN A 147 15.56 12.21 31.48
C GLN A 147 14.99 11.81 32.83
N THR A 148 13.94 10.99 32.82
CA THR A 148 13.31 10.37 34.00
C THR A 148 14.33 9.52 34.77
N LEU A 149 15.11 8.69 34.06
CA LEU A 149 16.16 7.87 34.67
C LEU A 149 17.30 8.72 35.27
N ALA A 150 17.65 9.84 34.65
CA ALA A 150 18.70 10.74 35.13
C ALA A 150 18.28 11.59 36.35
N HIS A 151 16.99 11.86 36.53
CA HIS A 151 16.44 12.68 37.62
C HIS A 151 15.58 11.87 38.61
N ILE A 152 15.86 10.57 38.71
CA ILE A 152 15.05 9.60 39.45
C ILE A 152 14.87 9.94 40.95
N ASP A 153 15.84 10.65 41.54
CA ASP A 153 15.87 11.00 42.97
C ASP A 153 14.69 11.90 43.39
N HIS A 154 14.06 12.60 42.44
CA HIS A 154 12.95 13.52 42.70
C HIS A 154 11.63 13.09 42.05
N GLN A 155 11.60 11.94 41.37
CA GLN A 155 10.39 11.45 40.71
C GLN A 155 9.71 10.32 41.50
N ASP A 156 8.39 10.32 41.40
CA ASP A 156 7.52 9.30 41.98
C ASP A 156 7.39 8.11 41.02
N ALA A 157 7.15 6.93 41.59
CA ALA A 157 6.88 5.74 40.80
C ALA A 157 5.51 5.85 40.10
N MET A 158 5.29 5.01 39.08
CA MET A 158 4.03 4.90 38.36
C MET A 158 2.83 4.86 39.31
N HIS A 159 1.92 5.83 39.16
CA HIS A 159 0.72 5.93 39.98
C HIS A 159 -0.35 4.94 39.48
N HIS A 160 -1.04 4.27 40.40
CA HIS A 160 -2.14 3.35 40.07
C HIS A 160 -1.78 2.25 39.04
N PRO A 161 -0.79 1.37 39.32
CA PRO A 161 -0.37 0.31 38.40
C PRO A 161 -1.50 -0.68 38.03
N ILE A 162 -2.53 -0.83 38.88
CA ILE A 162 -3.70 -1.66 38.59
C ILE A 162 -4.50 -1.09 37.39
N SER A 163 -4.65 0.24 37.31
CA SER A 163 -5.36 0.88 36.21
C SER A 163 -4.61 0.67 34.89
N VAL A 164 -3.28 0.81 34.91
CA VAL A 164 -2.41 0.57 33.76
C VAL A 164 -2.48 -0.90 33.31
N LEU A 165 -2.50 -1.85 34.25
CA LEU A 165 -2.69 -3.28 33.98
C LEU A 165 -4.02 -3.56 33.26
N CYS A 166 -5.13 -3.00 33.79
CA CYS A 166 -6.46 -3.16 33.19
C CYS A 166 -6.51 -2.61 31.77
N ILE A 167 -5.86 -1.48 31.51
CA ILE A 167 -5.80 -0.89 30.17
C ILE A 167 -4.95 -1.73 29.23
N GLY A 168 -3.76 -2.18 29.66
CA GLY A 168 -2.95 -3.09 28.84
C GLY A 168 -3.69 -4.37 28.48
N ALA A 169 -4.45 -4.94 29.42
CA ALA A 169 -5.29 -6.12 29.17
C ALA A 169 -6.44 -5.81 28.18
N ALA A 170 -7.10 -4.65 28.32
CA ALA A 170 -8.12 -4.20 27.38
C ALA A 170 -7.55 -3.94 25.98
N GLY A 171 -6.33 -3.40 25.88
CA GLY A 171 -5.62 -3.18 24.62
C GLY A 171 -5.29 -4.48 23.92
N LEU A 172 -4.81 -5.48 24.67
CA LEU A 172 -4.58 -6.82 24.14
C LEU A 172 -5.87 -7.46 23.60
N LEU A 173 -7.00 -7.30 24.31
CA LEU A 173 -8.31 -7.78 23.84
C LEU A 173 -8.76 -7.03 22.58
N LEU A 174 -8.57 -5.71 22.52
CA LEU A 174 -8.91 -4.91 21.35
C LEU A 174 -8.07 -5.33 20.14
N ASN A 175 -6.77 -5.57 20.31
CA ASN A 175 -5.88 -6.07 19.25
C ASN A 175 -6.35 -7.44 18.74
N GLY A 176 -6.78 -8.33 19.65
CA GLY A 176 -7.39 -9.61 19.28
C GLY A 176 -8.69 -9.46 18.49
N LEU A 177 -9.57 -8.54 18.89
CA LEU A 177 -10.82 -8.22 18.18
C LEU A 177 -10.53 -7.64 16.79
N CYS A 178 -9.55 -6.74 16.67
CA CYS A 178 -9.13 -6.16 15.40
C CYS A 178 -8.56 -7.24 14.47
N TYR A 179 -7.76 -8.16 15.02
CA TYR A 179 -7.27 -9.32 14.26
C TYR A 179 -8.42 -10.21 13.76
N LEU A 180 -9.44 -10.44 14.58
CA LEU A 180 -10.61 -11.24 14.20
C LEU A 180 -11.45 -10.55 13.11
N LEU A 181 -11.66 -9.24 13.20
CA LEU A 181 -12.55 -8.49 12.31
C LEU A 181 -11.92 -8.16 10.96
N ILE A 182 -10.66 -7.70 10.96
CA ILE A 182 -9.99 -7.15 9.76
C ILE A 182 -8.62 -7.78 9.48
N GLY A 183 -8.19 -8.78 10.27
CA GLY A 183 -6.90 -9.44 10.11
C GLY A 183 -5.70 -8.75 10.78
N GLY A 184 -5.92 -7.70 11.58
CA GLY A 184 -4.90 -6.99 12.38
C GLY A 184 -4.76 -5.53 11.97
N TYR A 185 -3.77 -4.80 12.49
CA TYR A 185 -3.36 -3.52 11.89
C TYR A 185 -2.24 -3.80 10.92
N THR A 186 -2.54 -3.88 9.63
CA THR A 186 -1.52 -4.19 8.62
C THR A 186 -1.20 -2.92 7.83
N PHE A 187 0.08 -2.58 7.65
CA PHE A 187 0.45 -1.38 6.92
C PHE A 187 0.11 -1.45 5.42
N HIS A 188 -0.16 -2.63 4.86
CA HIS A 188 -0.52 -2.84 3.45
C HIS A 188 -2.01 -3.13 3.20
N GLN A 189 -2.88 -2.89 4.18
CA GLN A 189 -4.28 -3.35 4.16
C GLN A 189 -5.10 -2.82 2.96
N GLY A 190 -4.83 -1.60 2.48
CA GLY A 190 -5.53 -0.97 1.36
C GLY A 190 -5.41 -1.73 0.03
N SER A 191 -4.34 -2.52 -0.14
CA SER A 191 -4.13 -3.35 -1.32
C SER A 191 -4.59 -4.80 -1.16
N PHE A 192 -4.91 -5.24 0.07
CA PHE A 192 -5.24 -6.63 0.39
C PHE A 192 -6.69 -6.85 0.84
N LEU A 193 -7.38 -5.79 1.27
CA LEU A 193 -8.80 -5.83 1.60
C LEU A 193 -9.62 -5.65 0.33
N TYR A 194 -10.27 -6.72 -0.11
CA TYR A 194 -11.33 -6.62 -1.12
C TYR A 194 -12.66 -6.47 -0.40
N VAL A 195 -13.36 -5.39 -0.70
CA VAL A 195 -14.74 -5.18 -0.25
C VAL A 195 -15.63 -5.85 -1.26
N THR A 196 -16.33 -6.89 -0.83
CA THR A 196 -17.29 -7.59 -1.68
C THR A 196 -18.42 -6.62 -2.06
N GLU A 197 -19.12 -6.82 -3.18
CA GLU A 197 -20.28 -5.98 -3.57
C GLU A 197 -21.38 -5.91 -2.49
N ASN A 198 -21.37 -6.87 -1.56
CA ASN A 198 -22.27 -6.92 -0.40
C ASN A 198 -21.82 -6.07 0.80
N GLY A 199 -20.60 -5.51 0.78
CA GLY A 199 -20.03 -4.67 1.84
C GLY A 199 -19.20 -5.39 2.90
N ASP A 200 -19.02 -6.71 2.76
CA ASP A 200 -18.20 -7.52 3.65
C ASP A 200 -16.71 -7.36 3.33
N VAL A 201 -15.88 -7.22 4.38
CA VAL A 201 -14.42 -7.24 4.28
C VAL A 201 -13.98 -8.70 4.22
N VAL A 202 -13.64 -9.16 3.03
CA VAL A 202 -13.01 -10.47 2.88
C VAL A 202 -11.51 -10.25 3.00
N LEU A 203 -10.95 -10.63 4.14
CA LEU A 203 -9.51 -10.81 4.28
C LEU A 203 -9.11 -11.87 3.25
N ASN A 204 -8.12 -11.59 2.41
CA ASN A 204 -7.65 -12.51 1.36
C ASN A 204 -6.96 -13.74 1.97
N LYS A 205 -7.73 -14.56 2.68
CA LYS A 205 -7.29 -15.81 3.32
C LYS A 205 -7.78 -17.01 2.53
N VAL A 206 -8.92 -16.94 1.84
CA VAL A 206 -9.39 -17.99 0.91
C VAL A 206 -10.42 -17.42 -0.08
N VAL A 207 -9.99 -16.74 -1.13
CA VAL A 207 -10.68 -16.85 -2.44
C VAL A 207 -9.59 -16.89 -3.49
N VAL A 208 -9.11 -18.11 -3.75
CA VAL A 208 -8.50 -18.40 -5.04
C VAL A 208 -9.51 -17.98 -6.10
N ASN A 209 -9.12 -17.02 -6.95
CA ASN A 209 -9.64 -16.72 -8.29
C ASN A 209 -10.81 -17.60 -8.76
N ASN A 210 -12.03 -17.36 -8.27
CA ASN A 210 -13.23 -17.98 -8.85
C ASN A 210 -14.15 -16.96 -9.54
N SER A 211 -13.78 -15.68 -9.59
CA SER A 211 -14.54 -14.64 -10.31
C SER A 211 -13.75 -13.87 -11.38
N ILE A 212 -12.47 -14.17 -11.59
CA ILE A 212 -11.73 -13.70 -12.76
C ILE A 212 -11.55 -14.91 -13.69
N MET A 213 -12.32 -14.89 -14.77
CA MET A 213 -12.18 -15.66 -16.01
C MET A 213 -11.94 -17.17 -15.84
N GLN A 214 -13.01 -17.91 -16.14
CA GLN A 214 -13.00 -19.31 -16.54
C GLN A 214 -12.04 -19.49 -17.74
N GLY A 215 -10.74 -19.63 -17.46
CA GLY A 215 -9.69 -19.54 -18.48
C GLY A 215 -8.36 -20.19 -18.13
N ASP A 216 -7.76 -19.98 -16.96
CA ASP A 216 -6.32 -20.31 -16.82
C ASP A 216 -6.01 -21.44 -15.83
N LYS A 217 -5.72 -22.62 -16.40
CA LYS A 217 -5.04 -23.72 -15.72
C LYS A 217 -3.53 -23.47 -15.73
N ARG A 218 -2.93 -23.60 -14.54
CA ARG A 218 -1.50 -23.88 -14.22
C ARG A 218 -0.62 -22.69 -13.79
N LEU A 219 -0.99 -22.04 -12.69
CA LEU A 219 0.04 -21.57 -11.77
C LEU A 219 0.83 -22.79 -11.22
N SER A 220 2.15 -22.75 -11.31
CA SER A 220 3.03 -23.79 -10.77
C SER A 220 2.87 -23.90 -9.25
N ARG A 221 2.37 -25.05 -8.78
CA ARG A 221 2.08 -25.38 -7.37
C ARG A 221 3.21 -24.98 -6.39
N SER A 222 4.46 -25.01 -6.85
CA SER A 222 5.64 -24.64 -6.06
C SER A 222 5.74 -23.13 -5.75
N ARG A 223 5.41 -22.25 -6.71
CA ARG A 223 5.42 -20.78 -6.52
C ARG A 223 4.26 -20.32 -5.63
N GLN A 224 3.11 -21.00 -5.74
CA GLN A 224 1.95 -20.73 -4.91
C GLN A 224 2.25 -21.02 -3.42
N ILE A 225 2.98 -22.12 -3.14
CA ILE A 225 3.42 -22.49 -1.79
C ILE A 225 4.44 -21.47 -1.23
N LEU A 226 5.44 -21.08 -2.01
CA LEU A 226 6.49 -20.16 -1.56
C LEU A 226 5.95 -18.76 -1.25
N ALA A 227 5.03 -18.26 -2.09
CA ALA A 227 4.36 -16.99 -1.85
C ALA A 227 3.39 -17.06 -0.65
N THR A 228 2.76 -18.22 -0.37
CA THR A 228 1.94 -18.37 0.84
C THR A 228 2.75 -18.39 2.13
N ASP A 229 3.99 -18.92 2.13
CA ASP A 229 4.82 -18.97 3.34
C ASP A 229 5.37 -17.59 3.71
N SER A 230 5.86 -16.82 2.72
CA SER A 230 6.33 -15.44 2.96
C SER A 230 5.21 -14.54 3.49
N ARG A 231 4.00 -14.66 2.92
CA ARG A 231 2.80 -13.92 3.37
C ARG A 231 2.35 -14.30 4.78
N LYS A 232 2.41 -15.59 5.15
CA LYS A 232 2.10 -16.04 6.53
C LYS A 232 3.09 -15.46 7.54
N ARG A 233 4.38 -15.46 7.21
CA ARG A 233 5.42 -14.87 8.07
C ARG A 233 5.19 -13.37 8.24
N GLN A 234 4.86 -12.64 7.18
CA GLN A 234 4.56 -11.21 7.23
C GLN A 234 3.40 -10.91 8.19
N SER A 235 2.29 -11.61 8.08
CA SER A 235 1.13 -11.45 8.98
C SER A 235 1.46 -11.74 10.46
N LEU A 236 2.37 -12.68 10.74
CA LEU A 236 2.78 -12.97 12.13
C LEU A 236 3.63 -11.85 12.73
N TRP A 237 4.54 -11.25 11.96
CA TRP A 237 5.35 -10.12 12.42
C TRP A 237 4.48 -8.89 12.71
N GLU A 238 3.47 -8.62 11.88
CA GLU A 238 2.49 -7.53 12.09
C GLU A 238 1.72 -7.73 13.40
N MET A 239 1.17 -8.94 13.60
CA MET A 239 0.45 -9.27 14.84
C MET A 239 1.35 -9.17 16.07
N THR A 240 2.59 -9.64 15.96
CA THR A 240 3.57 -9.58 17.08
C THR A 240 3.89 -8.14 17.45
N ARG A 241 4.04 -7.25 16.45
CA ARG A 241 4.24 -5.82 16.64
C ARG A 241 3.08 -5.16 17.40
N ASP A 242 1.85 -5.58 17.16
CA ASP A 242 0.67 -5.03 17.84
C ASP A 242 0.51 -5.58 19.26
N VAL A 243 0.84 -6.85 19.47
CA VAL A 243 0.68 -7.53 20.77
C VAL A 243 1.80 -7.15 21.75
N ILE A 244 3.02 -6.91 21.26
CA ILE A 244 4.19 -6.70 22.13
C ILE A 244 4.06 -5.45 22.99
N GLY A 245 3.47 -4.37 22.46
CA GLY A 245 3.27 -3.11 23.20
C GLY A 245 2.41 -3.33 24.44
N SER A 246 1.19 -3.83 24.24
CA SER A 246 0.27 -4.15 25.34
C SER A 246 0.81 -5.23 26.28
N ALA A 247 1.57 -6.22 25.78
CA ALA A 247 2.23 -7.21 26.63
C ALA A 247 3.30 -6.59 27.55
N LEU A 248 4.09 -5.64 27.05
CA LEU A 248 5.08 -4.91 27.83
C LEU A 248 4.41 -3.97 28.86
N VAL A 249 3.28 -3.34 28.53
CA VAL A 249 2.48 -2.54 29.48
C VAL A 249 1.96 -3.41 30.64
N ILE A 250 1.39 -4.58 30.32
CA ILE A 250 0.93 -5.56 31.31
C ILE A 250 2.10 -6.00 32.19
N GLY A 251 3.22 -6.38 31.57
CA GLY A 251 4.44 -6.80 32.27
C GLY A 251 4.98 -5.72 33.20
N CYS A 252 5.10 -4.48 32.72
CA CYS A 252 5.52 -3.32 33.51
C CYS A 252 4.63 -3.14 34.75
N SER A 253 3.31 -3.16 34.55
CA SER A 253 2.33 -2.98 35.62
C SER A 253 2.40 -4.09 36.68
N ILE A 254 2.57 -5.33 36.26
CA ILE A 254 2.74 -6.47 37.17
C ILE A 254 4.04 -6.32 37.96
N ILE A 255 5.15 -5.99 37.30
CA ILE A 255 6.45 -5.84 37.96
C ILE A 255 6.38 -4.73 39.02
N VAL A 256 5.79 -3.58 38.70
CA VAL A 256 5.60 -2.46 39.65
C VAL A 256 4.70 -2.85 40.84
N LEU A 257 3.75 -3.76 40.67
CA LEU A 257 2.87 -4.22 41.76
C LEU A 257 3.59 -5.10 42.81
N PHE A 258 4.63 -5.83 42.42
CA PHE A 258 5.32 -6.80 43.28
C PHE A 258 6.68 -6.34 43.80
N ILE A 259 7.23 -5.24 43.27
CA ILE A 259 8.56 -4.71 43.62
C ILE A 259 8.43 -3.56 44.62
N ASP A 260 9.46 -3.41 45.46
CA ASP A 260 9.56 -2.31 46.43
C ASP A 260 9.52 -0.93 45.73
N PRO A 261 8.85 0.07 46.33
CA PRO A 261 8.69 1.39 45.72
C PRO A 261 9.99 2.10 45.29
N GLU A 262 11.12 1.83 45.96
CA GLU A 262 12.42 2.41 45.60
C GLU A 262 12.94 1.89 44.25
N ILE A 263 12.74 0.60 43.97
CA ILE A 263 13.17 -0.05 42.72
C ILE A 263 12.11 0.16 41.62
N ALA A 264 10.84 0.23 41.99
CA ALA A 264 9.71 0.40 41.08
C ALA A 264 9.83 1.66 40.18
N LYS A 265 10.47 2.73 40.67
CA LYS A 265 10.73 3.97 39.91
C LYS A 265 11.50 3.74 38.62
N PHE A 266 12.39 2.74 38.59
CA PHE A 266 13.25 2.44 37.44
C PHE A 266 12.55 1.58 36.39
N VAL A 267 11.49 0.85 36.77
CA VAL A 267 10.87 -0.18 35.93
C VAL A 267 10.27 0.44 34.68
N ASP A 268 9.38 1.42 34.82
CA ASP A 268 8.68 2.02 33.69
C ASP A 268 9.60 2.74 32.66
N PRO A 269 10.58 3.58 33.05
CA PRO A 269 11.52 4.16 32.08
C PRO A 269 12.38 3.10 31.38
N ILE A 270 12.79 2.02 32.06
CA ILE A 270 13.56 0.95 31.41
C ILE A 270 12.67 0.15 30.43
N ILE A 271 11.46 -0.22 30.84
CA ILE A 271 10.53 -0.98 29.99
C ILE A 271 10.05 -0.14 28.80
N SER A 272 9.85 1.17 28.97
CA SER A 272 9.50 2.07 27.85
C SER A 272 10.63 2.19 26.83
N LEU A 273 11.91 2.22 27.24
CA LEU A 273 13.06 2.17 26.32
C LEU A 273 13.09 0.85 25.54
N ILE A 274 12.81 -0.27 26.23
CA ILE A 274 12.71 -1.59 25.59
C ILE A 274 11.53 -1.60 24.61
N SER A 275 10.35 -1.12 25.02
CA SER A 275 9.15 -1.06 24.18
C SER A 275 9.37 -0.22 22.93
N SER A 276 9.89 0.99 23.08
CA SER A 276 10.23 1.90 21.97
C SER A 276 11.22 1.26 20.98
N THR A 277 12.25 0.59 21.49
CA THR A 277 13.24 -0.13 20.66
C THR A 277 12.60 -1.34 19.96
N CYS A 278 11.82 -2.15 20.67
CA CYS A 278 11.13 -3.31 20.11
C CYS A 278 10.17 -2.91 18.99
N ILE A 279 9.32 -1.90 19.23
CA ILE A 279 8.36 -1.40 18.23
C ILE A 279 9.10 -0.86 17.00
N MET A 280 10.20 -0.14 17.19
CA MET A 280 11.02 0.36 16.08
C MET A 280 11.62 -0.77 15.24
N VAL A 281 12.23 -1.76 15.89
CA VAL A 281 12.85 -2.93 15.20
C VAL A 281 11.79 -3.73 14.44
N LEU A 282 10.63 -3.97 15.05
CA LEU A 282 9.52 -4.68 14.41
C LEU A 282 8.91 -3.89 13.26
N SER A 283 8.98 -2.55 13.31
CA SER A 283 8.46 -1.68 12.24
C SER A 283 9.46 -1.46 11.10
N TYR A 284 10.75 -1.69 11.31
CA TYR A 284 11.82 -1.45 10.33
C TYR A 284 11.61 -2.13 8.96
N PRO A 285 11.18 -3.41 8.86
CA PRO A 285 10.94 -4.05 7.56
C PRO A 285 9.94 -3.27 6.70
N TYR A 286 8.87 -2.76 7.31
CA TYR A 286 7.81 -1.99 6.62
C TYR A 286 8.28 -0.60 6.22
N ILE A 287 9.07 0.06 7.08
CA ILE A 287 9.71 1.33 6.76
C ILE A 287 10.59 1.15 5.51
N LYS A 288 11.42 0.10 5.50
CA LYS A 288 12.31 -0.22 4.39
C LYS A 288 11.50 -0.50 3.11
N GLU A 289 10.50 -1.37 3.18
CA GLU A 289 9.66 -1.73 2.03
C GLU A 289 8.98 -0.49 1.41
N SER A 290 8.39 0.37 2.25
CA SER A 290 7.75 1.61 1.79
C SER A 290 8.71 2.54 1.06
N CYS A 291 9.92 2.71 1.61
CA CYS A 291 10.97 3.51 0.99
C CYS A 291 11.44 2.91 -0.34
N MET A 292 11.60 1.59 -0.43
CA MET A 292 12.03 0.91 -1.65
C MET A 292 11.00 1.03 -2.78
N ILE A 293 9.71 0.95 -2.45
CA ILE A 293 8.62 1.18 -3.40
C ILE A 293 8.62 2.63 -3.88
N LEU A 294 8.84 3.60 -2.98
CA LEU A 294 8.94 5.01 -3.35
C LEU A 294 10.13 5.28 -4.29
N LEU A 295 11.25 4.62 -4.05
CA LEU A 295 12.45 4.64 -4.89
C LEU A 295 12.29 3.85 -6.20
N GLN A 296 11.11 3.28 -6.47
CA GLN A 296 10.81 2.52 -7.68
C GLN A 296 11.76 1.33 -7.88
N THR A 297 12.10 0.63 -6.79
CA THR A 297 12.99 -0.51 -6.88
C THR A 297 12.29 -1.74 -7.48
N MET A 298 13.05 -2.62 -8.11
CA MET A 298 12.58 -3.93 -8.56
C MET A 298 12.32 -4.85 -7.35
N PRO A 299 11.24 -5.66 -7.36
CA PRO A 299 11.03 -6.67 -6.33
C PRO A 299 12.14 -7.74 -6.32
N ASP A 300 12.59 -8.13 -5.12
CA ASP A 300 13.62 -9.15 -4.91
C ASP A 300 13.25 -10.55 -5.45
N THR A 301 11.97 -10.78 -5.74
CA THR A 301 11.46 -12.05 -6.26
C THR A 301 11.73 -12.26 -7.75
N ILE A 302 12.18 -11.23 -8.47
CA ILE A 302 12.34 -11.24 -9.92
C ILE A 302 13.83 -11.13 -10.30
N ASN A 303 14.31 -12.08 -11.09
CA ASN A 303 15.64 -12.01 -11.71
C ASN A 303 15.48 -11.62 -13.18
N ILE A 304 15.95 -10.42 -13.54
CA ILE A 304 15.81 -9.86 -14.90
C ILE A 304 16.54 -10.72 -15.94
N ASP A 305 17.75 -11.18 -15.64
CA ASP A 305 18.57 -11.92 -16.60
C ASP A 305 17.96 -13.29 -16.91
N ALA A 306 17.48 -13.98 -15.87
CA ALA A 306 16.74 -15.23 -16.04
C ALA A 306 15.45 -15.01 -16.86
N MET A 307 14.74 -13.89 -16.64
CA MET A 307 13.53 -13.56 -17.38
C MET A 307 13.81 -13.24 -18.86
N LYS A 308 14.89 -12.53 -19.17
CA LYS A 308 15.34 -12.28 -20.54
C LYS A 308 15.64 -13.57 -21.29
N ILE A 309 16.38 -14.48 -20.65
CA ILE A 309 16.72 -15.78 -21.22
C ILE A 309 15.46 -16.61 -21.46
N GLU A 310 14.55 -16.65 -20.49
CA GLU A 310 13.28 -17.38 -20.64
C GLU A 310 12.42 -16.81 -21.77
N LEU A 311 12.36 -15.48 -21.91
CA LEU A 311 11.61 -14.80 -22.95
C LEU A 311 12.14 -15.12 -24.36
N VAL A 312 13.45 -15.03 -24.57
CA VAL A 312 14.08 -15.33 -25.88
C VAL A 312 13.95 -16.81 -26.23
N ASN A 313 14.05 -17.70 -25.24
CA ASN A 313 13.89 -19.14 -25.47
C ASN A 313 12.45 -19.53 -25.80
N HIS A 314 11.46 -18.81 -25.25
CA HIS A 314 10.04 -19.10 -25.50
C HIS A 314 9.56 -18.56 -26.85
N PHE A 315 10.11 -17.42 -27.29
CA PHE A 315 9.73 -16.76 -28.55
C PHE A 315 10.94 -16.66 -29.49
N PRO A 316 11.16 -17.64 -30.37
CA PRO A 316 12.33 -17.66 -31.27
C PRO A 316 12.33 -16.54 -32.31
N ASP A 317 11.18 -15.89 -32.52
CA ASP A 317 11.04 -14.74 -33.42
C ASP A 317 11.59 -13.42 -32.84
N ILE A 318 12.02 -13.43 -31.56
CA ILE A 318 12.68 -12.30 -30.92
C ILE A 318 14.18 -12.32 -31.25
N VAL A 319 14.68 -11.23 -31.81
CA VAL A 319 16.11 -11.08 -32.14
C VAL A 319 16.92 -10.66 -30.92
N ASN A 320 16.40 -9.72 -30.13
CA ASN A 320 17.07 -9.20 -28.94
C ASN A 320 16.08 -8.56 -27.96
N VAL A 321 16.48 -8.46 -26.69
CA VAL A 321 15.74 -7.80 -25.61
C VAL A 321 16.71 -6.92 -24.81
N HIS A 322 16.45 -5.63 -24.77
CA HIS A 322 17.24 -4.64 -24.03
C HIS A 322 16.35 -3.67 -23.25
N ASP A 323 16.97 -2.83 -22.43
CA ASP A 323 16.30 -1.80 -21.61
C ASP A 323 15.06 -2.33 -20.85
N PHE A 324 15.19 -3.54 -20.32
CA PHE A 324 14.16 -4.19 -19.53
C PHE A 324 14.17 -3.62 -18.11
N HIS A 325 13.25 -2.70 -17.84
CA HIS A 325 13.05 -2.07 -16.55
C HIS A 325 11.81 -2.61 -15.87
N ILE A 326 11.93 -2.95 -14.59
CA ILE A 326 10.85 -3.44 -13.74
C ILE A 326 10.89 -2.67 -12.44
N TRP A 327 9.75 -2.13 -12.01
CA TRP A 327 9.63 -1.41 -10.75
C TRP A 327 8.28 -1.66 -10.08
N GLN A 328 8.23 -1.42 -8.76
CA GLN A 328 6.99 -1.49 -8.00
C GLN A 328 6.27 -0.13 -8.00
N LEU A 329 4.98 -0.14 -8.32
CA LEU A 329 4.08 1.00 -8.12
C LEU A 329 3.46 0.95 -6.71
N THR A 330 3.09 -0.24 -6.28
CA THR A 330 2.59 -0.59 -4.94
C THR A 330 3.13 -1.97 -4.57
N ALA A 331 2.85 -2.46 -3.36
CA ALA A 331 3.25 -3.82 -2.94
C ALA A 331 2.68 -4.94 -3.84
N THR A 332 1.59 -4.67 -4.57
CA THR A 332 0.92 -5.65 -5.44
C THR A 332 1.00 -5.33 -6.92
N LYS A 333 1.31 -4.07 -7.28
CA LYS A 333 1.38 -3.62 -8.68
C LYS A 333 2.83 -3.48 -9.11
N VAL A 334 3.26 -4.39 -10.00
CA VAL A 334 4.58 -4.34 -10.64
C VAL A 334 4.40 -3.89 -12.08
N ILE A 335 5.17 -2.88 -12.49
CA ILE A 335 5.18 -2.35 -13.84
C ILE A 335 6.47 -2.76 -14.53
N SER A 336 6.35 -3.13 -15.81
CA SER A 336 7.46 -3.51 -16.67
C SER A 336 7.44 -2.70 -17.96
N THR A 337 8.58 -2.14 -18.34
CA THR A 337 8.84 -1.62 -19.69
C THR A 337 10.00 -2.37 -20.30
N VAL A 338 9.84 -2.83 -21.53
CA VAL A 338 10.86 -3.62 -22.23
C VAL A 338 10.95 -3.23 -23.69
N HIS A 339 12.17 -3.16 -24.21
CA HIS A 339 12.43 -2.95 -25.63
C HIS A 339 12.77 -4.31 -26.25
N ILE A 340 12.06 -4.65 -27.32
CA ILE A 340 12.21 -5.94 -28.00
C ILE A 340 12.47 -5.70 -29.48
N ILE A 341 13.57 -6.25 -29.98
CA ILE A 341 13.92 -6.20 -31.40
C ILE A 341 13.27 -7.38 -32.12
N PHE A 342 12.42 -7.09 -33.09
CA PHE A 342 11.77 -8.04 -33.98
C PHE A 342 12.40 -7.99 -35.38
N GLU A 343 12.36 -9.10 -36.12
CA GLU A 343 12.85 -9.14 -37.50
C GLU A 343 12.01 -8.25 -38.43
N ASN A 344 10.68 -8.26 -38.27
CA ASN A 344 9.79 -7.45 -39.09
C ASN A 344 8.51 -7.02 -38.33
N PRO A 345 7.79 -5.98 -38.79
CA PRO A 345 6.56 -5.52 -38.16
C PRO A 345 5.39 -6.52 -38.15
N LYS A 346 5.41 -7.54 -39.03
CA LYS A 346 4.35 -8.55 -39.08
C LYS A 346 4.49 -9.55 -37.93
N VAL A 347 5.72 -9.94 -37.60
CA VAL A 347 6.05 -10.80 -36.46
C VAL A 347 5.54 -10.17 -35.17
N TYR A 348 5.88 -8.90 -34.92
CA TYR A 348 5.41 -8.17 -33.74
C TYR A 348 3.88 -8.21 -33.60
N LYS A 349 3.13 -7.94 -34.68
CA LYS A 349 1.66 -8.00 -34.67
C LYS A 349 1.11 -9.38 -34.28
N ASN A 350 1.84 -10.46 -34.56
CA ASN A 350 1.39 -11.82 -34.30
C ASN A 350 1.69 -12.29 -32.88
N ILE A 351 2.81 -11.85 -32.28
CA ILE A 351 3.30 -12.41 -31.00
C ILE A 351 3.22 -11.44 -29.81
N MET A 352 2.93 -10.14 -30.03
CA MET A 352 2.93 -9.15 -28.94
C MET A 352 1.99 -9.51 -27.79
N GLU A 353 0.74 -9.93 -28.08
CA GLU A 353 -0.19 -10.29 -27.00
C GLU A 353 0.29 -11.54 -26.24
N GLN A 354 0.91 -12.52 -26.91
CA GLN A 354 1.48 -13.71 -26.26
C GLN A 354 2.67 -13.34 -25.35
N ILE A 355 3.54 -12.43 -25.80
CA ILE A 355 4.65 -11.91 -24.97
C ILE A 355 4.12 -11.18 -23.75
N LYS A 356 3.07 -10.38 -23.93
CA LYS A 356 2.44 -9.64 -22.85
C LYS A 356 1.81 -10.59 -21.84
N GLU A 357 1.04 -11.58 -22.28
CA GLU A 357 0.49 -12.65 -21.43
C GLU A 357 1.59 -13.39 -20.66
N PHE A 358 2.66 -13.78 -21.34
CA PHE A 358 3.83 -14.41 -20.72
C PHE A 358 4.41 -13.56 -19.58
N LEU A 359 4.58 -12.25 -19.77
CA LEU A 359 5.10 -11.35 -18.75
C LEU A 359 4.10 -11.15 -17.59
N LEU A 360 2.80 -11.11 -17.87
CA LEU A 360 1.74 -11.03 -16.86
C LEU A 360 1.72 -12.30 -15.98
N GLU A 361 1.84 -13.49 -16.58
CA GLU A 361 1.93 -14.77 -15.85
C GLU A 361 3.14 -14.84 -14.91
N ARG A 362 4.20 -14.10 -15.22
CA ARG A 362 5.44 -14.06 -14.43
C ARG A 362 5.40 -13.05 -13.28
N GLY A 363 4.30 -12.33 -13.12
CA GLY A 363 4.03 -11.45 -11.98
C GLY A 363 4.03 -9.97 -12.30
N MET A 364 4.12 -9.59 -13.59
CA MET A 364 3.90 -8.21 -13.99
C MET A 364 2.41 -7.89 -13.96
N THR A 365 2.04 -6.72 -13.43
CA THR A 365 0.66 -6.26 -13.44
C THR A 365 0.35 -5.45 -14.69
N GLN A 366 1.33 -4.65 -15.14
CA GLN A 366 1.23 -3.84 -16.33
C GLN A 366 2.53 -3.91 -17.11
N VAL A 367 2.41 -4.16 -18.41
CA VAL A 367 3.54 -4.36 -19.31
C VAL A 367 3.41 -3.39 -20.46
N THR A 368 4.50 -2.70 -20.77
CA THR A 368 4.63 -1.88 -21.98
C THR A 368 5.80 -2.41 -22.79
N ILE A 369 5.50 -2.83 -24.02
CA ILE A 369 6.50 -3.37 -24.95
C ILE A 369 6.74 -2.29 -26.00
N GLN A 370 7.98 -1.84 -26.12
CA GLN A 370 8.41 -0.98 -27.19
C GLN A 370 9.01 -1.85 -28.31
N PRO A 371 8.34 -1.97 -29.47
CA PRO A 371 8.89 -2.70 -30.58
C PRO A 371 10.00 -1.91 -31.26
N GLU A 372 11.10 -2.60 -31.50
CA GLU A 372 12.16 -2.15 -32.39
C GLU A 372 12.30 -3.16 -33.53
N PHE A 373 12.77 -2.71 -34.69
CA PHE A 373 12.86 -3.55 -35.87
C PHE A 373 14.29 -3.61 -36.38
N PHE A 374 14.76 -4.82 -36.63
CA PHE A 374 16.09 -5.04 -37.18
C PHE A 374 16.21 -4.34 -38.54
N ARG A 375 17.21 -3.47 -38.68
CA ARG A 375 17.60 -2.90 -39.98
C ARG A 375 18.84 -3.64 -40.47
N PRO A 376 18.80 -4.36 -41.60
CA PRO A 376 20.02 -4.73 -42.28
C PRO A 376 20.73 -3.43 -42.66
N SER A 377 21.93 -3.22 -42.14
CA SER A 377 22.75 -2.06 -42.48
C SER A 377 22.92 -1.99 -44.00
N SER A 378 22.38 -0.96 -44.62
CA SER A 378 22.66 -0.59 -46.01
C SER A 378 24.06 0.02 -46.11
N SER A 379 25.07 -0.78 -45.80
CA SER A 379 26.49 -0.46 -45.97
C SER A 379 27.28 -1.75 -46.23
N ILE A 380 26.87 -2.46 -47.29
CA ILE A 380 27.77 -3.31 -48.05
C ILE A 380 28.74 -2.38 -48.78
N GLU A 381 29.69 -1.77 -48.07
CA GLU A 381 30.93 -1.19 -48.63
C GLU A 381 31.92 -0.60 -47.61
N SER A 382 31.78 -0.88 -46.30
CA SER A 382 32.85 -0.59 -45.34
C SER A 382 33.21 -1.82 -44.52
N LEU A 383 33.99 -2.67 -45.19
CA LEU A 383 35.15 -3.39 -44.66
C LEU A 383 34.91 -4.32 -43.47
N THR A 384 35.06 -5.63 -43.75
CA THR A 384 35.98 -6.51 -43.02
C THR A 384 36.43 -6.01 -41.64
N SER A 385 35.55 -6.08 -40.65
CA SER A 385 35.95 -6.12 -39.25
C SER A 385 34.80 -6.71 -38.43
N THR A 386 35.04 -7.92 -37.96
CA THR A 386 34.28 -8.61 -36.92
C THR A 386 33.96 -7.71 -35.72
N LYS A 387 32.72 -7.86 -35.19
CA LYS A 387 32.18 -7.38 -33.89
C LYS A 387 31.63 -5.95 -33.83
N VAL A 388 30.47 -5.71 -34.43
CA VAL A 388 29.59 -4.59 -34.02
C VAL A 388 28.19 -5.16 -33.73
N PRO A 389 27.63 -4.99 -32.51
CA PRO A 389 26.26 -5.40 -32.20
C PRO A 389 25.24 -4.50 -32.93
N PRO A 390 24.02 -4.98 -33.19
CA PRO A 390 23.02 -4.25 -33.96
C PRO A 390 22.69 -2.90 -33.32
N GLN A 391 22.77 -1.82 -34.11
CA GLN A 391 22.47 -0.45 -33.68
C GLN A 391 20.95 -0.18 -33.67
N CYS A 392 20.44 0.30 -32.53
CA CYS A 392 19.07 0.77 -32.36
C CYS A 392 18.81 2.07 -33.14
N LEU A 393 17.56 2.23 -33.57
CA LEU A 393 17.05 3.36 -34.35
C LEU A 393 16.81 4.62 -33.49
N VAL A 394 16.67 4.44 -32.17
CA VAL A 394 16.57 5.52 -31.19
C VAL A 394 17.81 5.43 -30.31
N ALA A 395 18.78 6.30 -30.58
CA ALA A 395 19.93 6.41 -29.69
C ALA A 395 19.45 7.01 -28.36
N CYS A 396 19.50 6.24 -27.28
CA CYS A 396 19.34 6.76 -25.92
C CYS A 396 20.48 7.75 -25.67
N GLN A 397 20.17 9.05 -25.64
CA GLN A 397 21.08 10.01 -25.01
C GLN A 397 21.04 9.73 -23.52
N VAL A 398 22.16 9.25 -23.00
CA VAL A 398 22.41 9.02 -21.57
C VAL A 398 22.32 10.33 -20.80
#